data_AF-A0A820I4V0-F1
#
_entry.id   AF-A0A820I4V0-F1
#
_cell.length_a   1.000
_cell.length_b   1.000
_cell.length_c   1.000
_cell.angle_alpha   90.00
_cell.angle_beta   90.00
_cell.angle_gamma   90.00
#
_symmetry.space_group_name_H-M   'P 1'
#
loop_
_entity.id
_entity.type
_entity.pdbx_description
1 polymer ?
#
loop_
_entity_poly.entity_id
_entity_poly.type
_entity_poly.pdbx_seq_one_letter_code
_entity_poly.pdbx_strand_id
1 'polypeptide(L)'
;PKLARPPTNSNTSESSIDEPYAFEAREYLRKRLVDREICYTIDFHITQTNRSLCTVYLGKDKETDENIIESLLSEGLVELRQQTDARANDANYQRLVIIDEQAKLNKRGRYSDESPNAHIRNMKWTLENPKQFVDKHKSSPPLDAIVEFIRDGYTVRCLLIPSYY
;
A
#
# COMPACT_ATOMS: atom_id res chain seq x y z
N PRO A 1 2.79 6.12 -1.95
CA PRO A 1 1.54 6.62 -2.58
C PRO A 1 0.38 6.52 -1.57
N LYS A 2 -0.58 7.44 -1.61
CA LYS A 2 -1.71 7.53 -0.67
C LYS A 2 -2.95 6.82 -1.20
N LEU A 3 -3.59 6.05 -0.33
CA LEU A 3 -4.89 5.42 -0.62
C LEU A 3 -6.05 6.40 -0.41
N ALA A 4 -7.10 6.17 -1.16
CA ALA A 4 -8.43 6.73 -1.00
C ALA A 4 -8.93 6.55 0.45
N ARG A 5 -9.58 7.59 0.98
CA ARG A 5 -10.20 7.57 2.30
C ARG A 5 -11.70 7.79 2.18
N PRO A 6 -12.50 7.14 3.03
CA PRO A 6 -13.91 7.42 3.09
C PRO A 6 -14.14 8.90 3.45
N PRO A 7 -15.19 9.53 2.93
CA PRO A 7 -15.52 10.91 3.28
C PRO A 7 -15.75 11.04 4.79
N THR A 8 -15.20 12.08 5.40
CA THR A 8 -15.43 12.44 6.81
C THR A 8 -16.58 13.45 6.90
N ASN A 9 -17.34 13.45 8.00
CA ASN A 9 -18.47 14.37 8.24
C ASN A 9 -18.08 15.87 8.35
N SER A 10 -16.83 16.23 8.13
CA SER A 10 -16.36 17.62 8.01
C SER A 10 -16.60 18.13 6.59
N ASN A 11 -16.99 19.40 6.42
CA ASN A 11 -17.45 20.12 5.22
C ASN A 11 -16.54 20.11 3.94
N THR A 12 -15.71 19.10 3.73
CA THR A 12 -14.96 18.85 2.49
C THR A 12 -15.52 17.57 1.88
N SER A 13 -16.69 17.71 1.27
CA SER A 13 -17.51 16.63 0.70
C SER A 13 -16.93 16.11 -0.62
N GLU A 14 -15.69 15.65 -0.62
CA GLU A 14 -15.13 14.84 -1.71
C GLU A 14 -14.30 13.72 -1.10
N SER A 15 -14.68 12.46 -1.38
CA SER A 15 -13.86 11.30 -1.03
C SER A 15 -12.51 11.42 -1.73
N SER A 16 -11.40 11.20 -1.01
CA SER A 16 -10.09 11.21 -1.68
C SER A 16 -9.97 10.01 -2.61
N ILE A 17 -9.41 10.22 -3.80
CA ILE A 17 -9.07 9.14 -4.73
C ILE A 17 -7.70 8.54 -4.38
N ASP A 18 -7.43 7.34 -4.88
CA ASP A 18 -6.09 6.75 -4.78
C ASP A 18 -5.08 7.59 -5.58
N GLU A 19 -3.88 7.79 -5.04
CA GLU A 19 -2.73 8.13 -5.88
C GLU A 19 -2.39 6.89 -6.75
N PRO A 20 -1.88 7.08 -8.00
CA PRO A 20 -1.46 5.97 -8.84
C PRO A 20 -0.55 4.98 -8.10
N TYR A 21 -0.78 3.68 -8.30
CA TYR A 21 -0.06 2.57 -7.68
C TYR A 21 -0.22 2.45 -6.16
N ALA A 22 -1.08 3.26 -5.52
CA ALA A 22 -1.30 3.19 -4.08
C ALA A 22 -1.86 1.84 -3.63
N PHE A 23 -2.82 1.31 -4.37
CA PHE A 23 -3.47 0.04 -4.02
C PHE A 23 -2.53 -1.14 -4.24
N GLU A 24 -1.78 -1.13 -5.33
CA GLU A 24 -0.79 -2.13 -5.68
C GLU A 24 0.32 -2.21 -4.63
N ALA A 25 0.83 -1.05 -4.18
CA ALA A 25 1.81 -0.99 -3.09
C ALA A 25 1.25 -1.58 -1.78
N ARG A 26 0.00 -1.26 -1.43
CA ARG A 26 -0.66 -1.82 -0.24
C ARG A 26 -0.89 -3.32 -0.35
N GLU A 27 -1.35 -3.81 -1.50
CA GLU A 27 -1.61 -5.23 -1.73
C GLU A 27 -0.32 -6.05 -1.81
N TYR A 28 0.76 -5.48 -2.34
CA TYR A 28 2.09 -6.09 -2.31
C TYR A 28 2.52 -6.37 -0.87
N LEU A 29 2.39 -5.37 0.00
CA LEU A 29 2.68 -5.54 1.43
C LEU A 29 1.71 -6.49 2.10
N ARG A 30 0.39 -6.39 1.86
CA ARG A 30 -0.60 -7.28 2.48
C ARG A 30 -0.30 -8.75 2.19
N LYS A 31 -0.04 -9.08 0.91
CA LYS A 31 0.23 -10.47 0.48
C LYS A 31 1.54 -11.02 1.04
N ARG A 32 2.51 -10.16 1.34
CA ARG A 32 3.83 -10.55 1.87
C ARG A 32 3.92 -10.54 3.39
N LEU A 33 3.22 -9.62 4.08
CA LEU A 33 3.45 -9.35 5.51
C LEU A 33 2.34 -9.85 6.42
N VAL A 34 1.09 -9.92 5.95
CA VAL A 34 0.00 -10.41 6.79
C VAL A 34 0.24 -11.89 7.10
N ASP A 35 0.10 -12.25 8.37
CA ASP A 35 0.33 -13.61 8.88
C ASP A 35 1.79 -14.09 8.72
N ARG A 36 2.74 -13.15 8.64
CA ARG A 36 4.18 -13.44 8.62
C ARG A 36 4.90 -12.87 9.83
N GLU A 37 5.92 -13.59 10.26
CA GLU A 37 6.89 -13.11 11.23
C GLU A 37 7.83 -12.11 10.55
N ILE A 38 8.06 -10.98 11.22
CA ILE A 38 8.93 -9.90 10.75
C ILE A 38 9.90 -9.49 11.87
N CYS A 39 11.02 -8.91 11.49
CA CYS A 39 11.87 -8.16 12.39
C CYS A 39 12.07 -6.73 11.85
N TYR A 40 12.45 -5.80 12.73
CA TYR A 40 12.58 -4.39 12.33
C TYR A 40 13.65 -3.68 13.15
N THR A 41 14.17 -2.59 12.58
CA THR A 41 15.06 -1.65 13.25
C THR A 41 14.39 -0.28 13.30
N ILE A 42 14.52 0.43 14.43
CA ILE A 42 14.06 1.82 14.55
C ILE A 42 15.20 2.73 14.11
N ASP A 43 15.01 3.45 13.01
CA ASP A 43 16.04 4.30 12.42
C ASP A 43 15.99 5.71 13.01
N PHE A 44 14.78 6.23 13.22
CA PHE A 44 14.57 7.57 13.77
C PHE A 44 13.22 7.72 14.46
N HIS A 45 13.19 8.38 15.61
CA HIS A 45 11.94 8.73 16.30
C HIS A 45 11.63 10.23 16.15
N ILE A 46 10.47 10.55 15.56
CA ILE A 46 9.96 11.90 15.36
C ILE A 46 9.15 12.31 16.60
N THR A 47 9.76 13.06 17.51
CA THR A 47 9.14 13.48 18.78
C THR A 47 7.89 14.34 18.58
N GLN A 48 7.85 15.23 17.59
CA GLN A 48 6.69 16.12 17.38
C GLN A 48 5.41 15.38 16.97
N THR A 49 5.54 14.22 16.31
CA THR A 49 4.39 13.44 15.83
C THR A 49 4.21 12.13 16.58
N ASN A 50 5.11 11.84 17.53
CA ASN A 50 5.21 10.55 18.22
C ASN A 50 5.21 9.35 17.24
N ARG A 51 6.02 9.45 16.18
CA ARG A 51 6.13 8.42 15.13
C ARG A 51 7.56 7.92 15.03
N SER A 52 7.73 6.60 14.97
CA SER A 52 8.99 5.95 14.61
C SER A 52 9.05 5.67 13.11
N LEU A 53 10.19 5.97 12.49
CA LEU A 53 10.56 5.47 11.18
C LEU A 53 11.42 4.22 11.39
N CYS A 54 11.06 3.15 10.69
CA CYS A 54 11.67 1.85 10.85
C CYS A 54 11.98 1.21 9.49
N THR A 55 13.01 0.37 9.48
CA THR A 55 13.26 -0.59 8.40
C THR A 55 12.72 -1.95 8.82
N VAL A 56 12.02 -2.62 7.92
CA VAL A 56 11.31 -3.89 8.18
C VAL A 56 11.91 -4.98 7.32
N TYR A 57 12.09 -6.16 7.91
CA TYR A 57 12.64 -7.35 7.27
C TYR A 57 11.65 -8.53 7.40
N LEU A 58 11.54 -9.33 6.35
CA LEU A 58 10.64 -10.49 6.32
C LEU A 58 11.31 -11.73 6.92
N GLY A 59 11.30 -11.82 8.25
CA GLY A 59 11.81 -12.98 8.97
C GLY A 59 12.31 -12.60 10.36
N LYS A 60 13.43 -13.19 10.78
CA LYS A 60 14.03 -13.03 12.12
C LYS A 60 15.38 -12.32 12.10
N ASP A 61 16.11 -12.40 10.99
CA ASP A 61 17.49 -11.96 10.87
C ASP A 61 17.60 -10.84 9.83
N LYS A 62 17.88 -9.63 10.32
CA LYS A 62 18.04 -8.42 9.50
C LYS A 62 19.22 -8.50 8.51
N GLU A 63 20.17 -9.40 8.70
CA GLU A 63 21.36 -9.51 7.84
C GLU A 63 21.10 -10.39 6.61
N THR A 64 20.22 -11.38 6.75
CA THR A 64 19.93 -12.37 5.68
C THR A 64 18.54 -12.23 5.08
N ASP A 65 17.57 -11.74 5.86
CA ASP A 65 16.18 -11.71 5.43
C ASP A 65 15.86 -10.50 4.54
N GLU A 66 14.79 -10.65 3.76
CA GLU A 66 14.37 -9.67 2.76
C GLU A 66 14.05 -8.32 3.40
N ASN A 67 14.75 -7.27 2.97
CA ASN A 67 14.45 -5.89 3.34
C ASN A 67 13.24 -5.39 2.52
N ILE A 68 12.13 -5.07 3.21
CA ILE A 68 10.86 -4.73 2.58
C ILE A 68 10.93 -3.44 1.76
N ILE A 69 11.76 -2.46 2.14
CA ILE A 69 11.86 -1.22 1.35
C ILE A 69 12.61 -1.47 0.04
N GLU A 70 13.62 -2.34 0.05
CA GLU A 70 14.33 -2.76 -1.16
C GLU A 70 13.37 -3.43 -2.14
N SER A 71 12.54 -4.36 -1.66
CA SER A 71 11.53 -5.04 -2.48
C SER A 71 10.47 -4.11 -3.06
N LEU A 72 10.00 -3.12 -2.28
CA LEU A 72 9.05 -2.13 -2.79
C LEU A 72 9.67 -1.23 -3.86
N LEU A 73 10.93 -0.81 -3.67
CA LEU A 73 11.66 0.01 -4.63
C LEU A 73 11.94 -0.77 -5.91
N SER A 74 12.38 -2.03 -5.82
CA SER A 74 12.70 -2.85 -6.98
C SER A 74 11.50 -3.07 -7.90
N GLU A 75 10.29 -3.08 -7.35
CA GLU A 75 9.04 -3.18 -8.11
C GLU A 75 8.47 -1.82 -8.54
N GLY A 76 9.13 -0.71 -8.20
CA GLY A 76 8.67 0.65 -8.52
C GLY A 76 7.33 0.99 -7.85
N LEU A 77 7.04 0.42 -6.68
CA LEU A 77 5.79 0.69 -5.94
C LEU A 77 5.91 1.88 -4.99
N VAL A 78 7.15 2.27 -4.70
CA VAL A 78 7.50 3.48 -3.95
C VAL A 78 8.61 4.22 -4.68
N GLU A 79 8.98 5.39 -4.19
CA GLU A 79 10.06 6.20 -4.72
C GLU A 79 11.01 6.56 -3.59
N LEU A 80 12.31 6.53 -3.90
CA LEU A 80 13.32 6.91 -2.94
C LEU A 80 13.31 8.42 -2.68
N ARG A 81 13.21 8.79 -1.41
CA ARG A 81 13.35 10.20 -1.01
C ARG A 81 14.81 10.63 -1.10
N GLN A 82 15.10 11.58 -1.98
CA GLN A 82 16.43 12.16 -2.12
C GLN A 82 16.95 12.71 -0.79
N GLN A 83 18.18 12.34 -0.45
CA GLN A 83 18.93 12.87 0.69
C GLN A 83 19.98 13.86 0.17
N THR A 84 20.12 15.01 0.84
CA THR A 84 21.10 16.06 0.50
C THR A 84 22.21 16.21 1.54
N ASP A 85 22.08 15.54 2.69
CA ASP A 85 22.95 15.74 3.83
C ASP A 85 23.96 14.59 3.95
N ALA A 86 24.64 14.44 5.10
CA ALA A 86 25.56 13.34 5.36
C ALA A 86 24.97 11.94 5.09
N ARG A 87 23.63 11.80 5.17
CA ARG A 87 22.88 10.59 4.82
C ARG A 87 22.95 10.21 3.35
N ALA A 88 23.28 11.15 2.46
CA ALA A 88 23.49 10.86 1.05
C ALA A 88 24.67 9.92 0.82
N ASN A 89 25.67 9.90 1.72
CA ASN A 89 26.84 9.03 1.61
C ASN A 89 26.70 7.72 2.40
N ASP A 90 25.54 7.48 3.02
CA ASP A 90 25.29 6.25 3.76
C ASP A 90 25.22 5.04 2.82
N ALA A 91 25.86 3.92 3.20
CA ALA A 91 25.95 2.74 2.35
C ALA A 91 24.57 2.11 2.08
N ASN A 92 23.66 2.12 3.05
CA ASN A 92 22.31 1.62 2.85
C ASN A 92 21.54 2.53 1.89
N TYR A 93 21.65 3.85 2.05
CA TYR A 93 21.02 4.79 1.11
C TYR A 93 21.55 4.61 -0.32
N GLN A 94 22.86 4.48 -0.51
CA GLN A 94 23.46 4.23 -1.83
C GLN A 94 22.97 2.92 -2.46
N ARG A 95 22.79 1.87 -1.66
CA ARG A 95 22.15 0.63 -2.11
C ARG A 95 20.72 0.85 -2.59
N LEU A 96 19.92 1.64 -1.86
CA LEU A 96 18.55 1.98 -2.28
C LEU A 96 18.53 2.80 -3.57
N VAL A 97 19.49 3.71 -3.79
CA VAL A 97 19.63 4.48 -5.03
C VAL A 97 19.80 3.55 -6.22
N ILE A 98 20.70 2.56 -6.12
CA ILE A 98 20.95 1.60 -7.21
C ILE A 98 19.68 0.82 -7.54
N ILE A 99 18.93 0.37 -6.53
CA ILE A 99 17.67 -0.38 -6.73
C ILE A 99 16.60 0.50 -7.40
N ASP A 100 16.46 1.75 -6.95
CA ASP A 100 15.51 2.72 -7.50
C ASP A 100 15.85 3.06 -8.96
N GLU A 101 17.13 3.23 -9.30
CA GLU A 101 17.59 3.41 -10.67
C GLU A 101 17.32 2.19 -11.55
N GLN A 102 17.55 0.97 -11.04
CA GLN A 102 17.22 -0.25 -11.77
C GLN A 102 15.71 -0.38 -12.02
N ALA A 103 14.87 -0.02 -11.05
CA ALA A 103 13.41 -0.02 -11.22
C ALA A 103 12.97 0.98 -12.30
N LYS A 104 13.58 2.17 -12.34
CA LYS A 104 13.34 3.19 -13.38
C LYS A 104 13.78 2.71 -14.76
N LEU A 105 15.00 2.17 -14.88
CA LEU A 105 15.55 1.64 -16.13
C LEU A 105 14.67 0.52 -16.70
N ASN A 106 14.17 -0.36 -15.82
CA ASN A 106 13.30 -1.47 -16.18
C ASN A 106 11.82 -1.08 -16.27
N LYS A 107 11.48 0.21 -16.14
CA LYS A 107 10.11 0.73 -16.24
C LYS A 107 9.11 -0.01 -15.33
N ARG A 108 9.53 -0.30 -14.10
CA ARG A 108 8.74 -1.06 -13.11
C ARG A 108 7.70 -0.17 -12.43
N GLY A 109 6.53 -0.73 -12.16
CA GLY A 109 5.47 -0.08 -11.40
C GLY A 109 5.20 1.33 -11.88
N ARG A 110 5.34 2.31 -10.99
CA ARG A 110 5.11 3.73 -11.27
C ARG A 110 6.03 4.36 -12.31
N TYR A 111 7.10 3.67 -12.71
CA TYR A 111 8.01 4.09 -13.77
C TYR A 111 7.66 3.47 -15.14
N SER A 112 6.59 2.69 -15.21
CA SER A 112 6.10 2.12 -16.47
C SER A 112 5.57 3.19 -17.42
N ASP A 113 5.36 2.81 -18.69
CA ASP A 113 4.69 3.67 -19.68
C ASP A 113 3.15 3.59 -19.57
N GLU A 114 2.61 2.86 -18.57
CA GLU A 114 1.16 2.74 -18.37
C GLU A 114 0.55 4.06 -17.89
N SER A 115 -0.71 4.29 -18.24
CA SER A 115 -1.42 5.49 -17.79
C SER A 115 -1.58 5.45 -16.26
N PRO A 116 -1.21 6.51 -15.52
CA PRO A 116 -1.39 6.55 -14.07
C PRO A 116 -2.85 6.30 -13.64
N ASN A 117 -3.81 6.67 -14.48
CA ASN A 117 -5.24 6.45 -14.23
C ASN A 117 -5.65 4.97 -14.24
N ALA A 118 -4.90 4.10 -14.91
CA ALA A 118 -5.15 2.65 -14.89
C ALA A 118 -4.90 2.05 -13.49
N HIS A 119 -4.13 2.74 -12.65
CA HIS A 119 -3.74 2.33 -11.31
C HIS A 119 -4.50 3.09 -10.21
N ILE A 120 -5.65 3.67 -10.56
CA ILE A 120 -6.56 4.35 -9.64
C ILE A 120 -7.89 3.58 -9.64
N ARG A 121 -8.29 3.07 -8.47
CA ARG A 121 -9.56 2.35 -8.35
C ARG A 121 -10.74 3.32 -8.39
N ASN A 122 -11.80 2.93 -9.08
CA ASN A 122 -13.10 3.59 -8.95
C ASN A 122 -13.77 3.17 -7.63
N MET A 123 -13.43 3.87 -6.55
CA MET A 123 -13.89 3.53 -5.21
C MET A 123 -15.33 3.98 -4.97
N LYS A 124 -16.23 3.02 -4.68
CA LYS A 124 -17.62 3.28 -4.32
C LYS A 124 -17.81 3.10 -2.82
N TRP A 125 -17.90 4.21 -2.10
CA TRP A 125 -18.05 4.22 -0.64
C TRP A 125 -19.48 3.94 -0.16
N THR A 126 -20.46 4.21 -1.02
CA THR A 126 -21.89 3.98 -0.75
C THR A 126 -22.51 3.16 -1.87
N LEU A 127 -23.52 2.36 -1.51
CA LEU A 127 -24.36 1.65 -2.46
C LEU A 127 -25.73 2.34 -2.47
N GLU A 128 -26.18 2.77 -3.65
CA GLU A 128 -27.49 3.44 -3.78
C GLU A 128 -28.64 2.54 -3.34
N ASN A 129 -28.60 1.25 -3.72
CA ASN A 129 -29.61 0.26 -3.35
C ASN A 129 -28.96 -1.04 -2.81
N PRO A 130 -28.66 -1.10 -1.50
CA PRO A 130 -28.01 -2.26 -0.89
C PRO A 130 -28.81 -3.56 -1.06
N LYS A 131 -30.14 -3.48 -0.98
CA LYS A 131 -31.01 -4.65 -1.12
C LYS A 131 -30.91 -5.25 -2.52
N GLN A 132 -30.99 -4.41 -3.55
CA GLN A 132 -30.85 -4.85 -4.94
C GLN A 132 -29.46 -5.47 -5.20
N PHE A 133 -28.40 -4.89 -4.61
CA PHE A 133 -27.06 -5.46 -4.72
C PHE A 133 -27.00 -6.88 -4.14
N VAL A 134 -27.52 -7.08 -2.92
CA VAL A 134 -27.57 -8.41 -2.30
C VAL A 134 -28.44 -9.37 -3.11
N ASP A 135 -29.62 -8.94 -3.54
CA ASP A 135 -30.53 -9.78 -4.33
C ASP A 135 -29.92 -10.21 -5.68
N LYS A 136 -29.09 -9.36 -6.28
CA LYS A 136 -28.37 -9.68 -7.53
C LYS A 136 -27.30 -10.75 -7.32
N HIS A 137 -26.59 -10.72 -6.18
CA HIS A 137 -25.43 -11.57 -5.94
C HIS A 137 -25.71 -12.80 -5.07
N LYS A 138 -26.89 -12.93 -4.45
CA LYS A 138 -27.25 -14.06 -3.56
C LYS A 138 -27.19 -15.45 -4.22
N SER A 139 -27.36 -15.51 -5.54
CA SER A 139 -27.30 -16.75 -6.33
C SER A 139 -26.03 -16.86 -7.17
N SER A 140 -25.12 -15.88 -7.07
CA SER A 140 -23.83 -15.90 -7.74
C SER A 140 -22.79 -16.63 -6.88
N PRO A 141 -21.64 -17.02 -7.44
CA PRO A 141 -20.50 -17.45 -6.64
C PRO A 141 -20.11 -16.41 -5.57
N PRO A 142 -19.49 -16.84 -4.45
CA PRO A 142 -19.00 -15.93 -3.42
C PRO A 142 -18.15 -14.80 -4.01
N LEU A 143 -18.36 -13.59 -3.51
CA LEU A 143 -17.56 -12.43 -3.89
C LEU A 143 -16.27 -12.41 -3.08
N ASP A 144 -15.15 -12.22 -3.78
CA ASP A 144 -13.87 -12.00 -3.13
C ASP A 144 -13.87 -10.66 -2.40
N ALA A 145 -13.31 -10.65 -1.19
CA ALA A 145 -13.28 -9.47 -0.35
C ALA A 145 -12.02 -9.41 0.52
N ILE A 146 -11.61 -8.19 0.85
CA ILE A 146 -10.53 -7.89 1.80
C ILE A 146 -11.15 -7.31 3.05
N VAL A 147 -10.90 -7.91 4.21
CA VAL A 147 -11.26 -7.31 5.50
C VAL A 147 -10.35 -6.10 5.73
N GLU A 148 -10.93 -4.91 5.72
CA GLU A 148 -10.22 -3.63 5.90
C GLU A 148 -10.25 -3.14 7.34
N PHE A 149 -11.31 -3.46 8.08
CA PHE A 149 -11.47 -3.01 9.46
C PHE A 149 -12.36 -3.97 10.25
N ILE A 150 -11.95 -4.27 11.49
CA ILE A 150 -12.75 -5.05 12.44
C ILE A 150 -13.33 -4.06 13.46
N ARG A 151 -14.65 -3.94 13.49
CA ARG A 151 -15.34 -3.09 14.48
C ARG A 151 -15.53 -3.84 15.79
N ASP A 152 -16.03 -5.08 15.69
CA ASP A 152 -16.30 -6.00 16.79
C ASP A 152 -16.24 -7.45 16.27
N GLY A 153 -16.40 -8.43 17.16
CA GLY A 153 -16.22 -9.86 16.83
C GLY A 153 -17.21 -10.43 15.79
N TYR A 154 -18.25 -9.68 15.42
CA TYR A 154 -19.24 -10.09 14.42
C TYR A 154 -19.49 -9.03 13.34
N THR A 155 -18.75 -7.91 13.36
CA THR A 155 -18.92 -6.83 12.40
C THR A 155 -17.60 -6.34 11.85
N VAL A 156 -17.48 -6.46 10.54
CA VAL A 156 -16.30 -6.08 9.78
C VAL A 156 -16.68 -5.15 8.64
N ARG A 157 -15.73 -4.33 8.20
CA ARG A 157 -15.79 -3.62 6.93
C ARG A 157 -14.94 -4.38 5.93
N CYS A 158 -15.56 -4.73 4.81
CA CYS A 158 -14.89 -5.41 3.72
C CYS A 158 -14.82 -4.51 2.48
N LEU A 159 -13.68 -4.51 1.81
CA LEU A 159 -13.55 -4.07 0.42
C LEU A 159 -13.92 -5.24 -0.47
N LEU A 160 -15.01 -5.13 -1.22
CA LEU A 160 -15.34 -6.13 -2.25
C LEU A 160 -14.40 -5.93 -3.44
N ILE A 161 -13.70 -6.99 -3.84
CA ILE A 161 -12.81 -6.97 -5.00
C ILE A 161 -13.67 -7.21 -6.24
N PRO A 162 -13.63 -6.33 -7.25
CA PRO A 162 -14.23 -6.66 -8.54
C PRO A 162 -13.37 -7.76 -9.18
N SER A 163 -13.74 -9.04 -9.00
CA SER A 163 -13.18 -10.13 -9.81
C SER A 163 -13.64 -10.08 -11.27
N TYR A 164 -14.54 -9.15 -11.62
CA TYR A 164 -15.08 -8.98 -12.96
C TYR A 164 -15.46 -7.50 -13.20
N TYR A 165 -14.57 -6.77 -13.90
CA TYR A 165 -14.92 -5.65 -14.76
C TYR A 165 -14.16 -5.81 -16.08
#